data_AF-A0A8J3UFE6-F1
#
_entry.id   AF-A0A8J3UFE6-F1
#
_cell.length_a   1.000
_cell.length_b   1.000
_cell.length_c   1.000
_cell.angle_alpha   90.00
_cell.angle_beta   90.00
_cell.angle_gamma   90.00
#
_symmetry.space_group_name_H-M   'P 1'
#
loop_
_entity.id
_entity.type
_entity.pdbx_description
1 polymer ?
#
loop_
_entity_poly.entity_id
_entity_poly.type
_entity_poly.pdbx_seq_one_letter_code
_entity_poly.pdbx_strand_id
1 'polypeptide(L)'
;MAEGDFTITLTRDQALVLSDWLYRVIGTAELDSLVGQDRAVWSPLHLIAGALETSLAEVFISDYGNRMSTARERLLDTLGEVGRPVD
;
A
#
# COMPACT_ATOMS: atom_id res chain seq x y z
N MET A 1 -2.65 27.71 12.84
CA MET A 1 -1.30 27.75 12.23
C MET A 1 -1.45 27.18 10.83
N ALA A 2 -0.78 27.72 9.82
CA ALA A 2 -0.87 27.14 8.48
C ALA A 2 -0.14 25.78 8.50
N GLU A 3 -0.89 24.71 8.76
CA GLU A 3 -0.47 23.32 8.59
C GLU A 3 -0.11 23.14 7.11
N GLY A 4 1.18 23.00 6.82
CA GLY A 4 1.63 22.67 5.47
C GLY A 4 1.30 21.21 5.14
N ASP A 5 1.08 20.94 3.86
CA ASP A 5 0.85 19.58 3.37
C ASP A 5 2.03 18.66 3.72
N PHE A 6 1.72 17.45 4.17
CA PHE A 6 2.72 16.41 4.40
C PHE A 6 2.88 15.55 3.14
N THR A 7 4.10 15.48 2.60
CA THR A 7 4.38 14.72 1.36
C THR A 7 5.12 13.41 1.66
N ILE A 8 4.57 12.30 1.17
CA ILE A 8 5.22 10.97 1.18
C ILE A 8 5.59 10.61 -0.25
N THR A 9 6.84 10.20 -0.47
CA THR A 9 7.28 9.65 -1.76
C THR A 9 7.45 8.15 -1.65
N LEU A 10 6.84 7.40 -2.58
CA LEU A 10 6.97 5.96 -2.69
C LEU A 10 7.74 5.61 -3.96
N THR A 11 8.60 4.59 -3.89
CA THR A 11 9.13 3.96 -5.10
C THR A 11 8.00 3.27 -5.87
N ARG A 12 8.25 2.94 -7.14
CA ARG A 12 7.26 2.22 -7.95
C ARG A 12 6.86 0.89 -7.31
N ASP A 13 7.84 0.13 -6.82
CA ASP A 13 7.60 -1.16 -6.17
C ASP A 13 6.77 -0.99 -4.89
N GLN A 14 7.07 0.03 -4.07
CA GLN A 14 6.28 0.34 -2.87
C GLN A 14 4.84 0.71 -3.20
N ALA A 15 4.64 1.58 -4.18
CA ALA A 15 3.32 2.03 -4.60
C ALA A 15 2.46 0.87 -5.12
N LEU A 16 3.05 -0.01 -5.95
CA LEU A 16 2.38 -1.20 -6.46
C LEU A 16 1.95 -2.12 -5.31
N VAL A 17 2.89 -2.53 -4.45
CA VAL A 17 2.61 -3.47 -3.36
C VAL A 17 1.59 -2.91 -2.37
N LEU A 18 1.68 -1.63 -2.03
CA LEU A 18 0.71 -0.98 -1.14
C LEU A 18 -0.68 -0.91 -1.77
N SER A 19 -0.77 -0.56 -3.06
CA SER A 19 -2.05 -0.48 -3.77
C SER A 19 -2.75 -1.84 -3.84
N ASP A 20 -2.03 -2.92 -4.19
CA ASP A 20 -2.60 -4.27 -4.23
C ASP A 20 -3.01 -4.76 -2.84
N TRP A 21 -2.21 -4.45 -1.81
CA TRP A 21 -2.58 -4.80 -0.44
C TRP A 21 -3.85 -4.06 0.00
N LEU A 22 -3.92 -2.73 -0.18
CA LEU A 22 -5.11 -1.93 0.18
C LEU A 22 -6.36 -2.41 -0.55
N TYR A 23 -6.27 -2.73 -1.84
CA TYR A 23 -7.38 -3.29 -2.61
C TYR A 23 -7.91 -4.60 -2.02
N ARG A 24 -7.04 -5.45 -1.47
CA ARG A 24 -7.42 -6.73 -0.84
C ARG A 24 -7.99 -6.58 0.56
N VAL A 25 -7.55 -5.58 1.33
CA VAL A 25 -7.90 -5.46 2.76
C VAL A 25 -8.98 -4.42 3.05
N ILE A 26 -9.19 -3.42 2.19
CA ILE A 26 -10.27 -2.44 2.38
C ILE A 26 -11.62 -3.15 2.26
N GLY A 27 -12.48 -2.95 3.27
CA GLY A 27 -13.80 -3.58 3.35
C GLY A 27 -13.80 -5.00 3.92
N THR A 28 -12.65 -5.51 4.39
CA THR A 28 -12.64 -6.75 5.17
C THR A 28 -12.93 -6.47 6.64
N ALA A 29 -13.58 -7.43 7.31
CA ALA A 29 -13.96 -7.29 8.71
C ALA A 29 -12.73 -7.13 9.63
N GLU A 30 -11.58 -7.71 9.25
CA GLU A 30 -10.33 -7.60 9.98
C GLU A 30 -9.81 -6.17 9.99
N LEU A 31 -9.74 -5.52 8.83
CA LEU A 31 -9.31 -4.12 8.75
C LEU A 31 -10.33 -3.19 9.40
N ASP A 32 -11.62 -3.42 9.15
CA ASP A 32 -12.71 -2.63 9.75
C ASP A 32 -12.68 -2.68 11.28
N SER A 33 -12.36 -3.84 11.85
CA SER A 33 -12.18 -4.02 13.30
C SER A 33 -10.99 -3.24 13.83
N LEU A 34 -9.84 -3.29 13.14
CA LEU A 34 -8.64 -2.55 13.53
C LEU A 34 -8.84 -1.04 13.46
N VAL A 35 -9.35 -0.53 12.33
CA VAL A 35 -9.64 0.89 12.15
C VAL A 35 -10.83 1.34 13.02
N GLY A 36 -11.73 0.43 13.40
CA GLY A 36 -12.80 0.70 14.35
C GLY A 36 -12.30 1.17 15.72
N GLN A 37 -11.06 0.84 16.10
CA GLN A 37 -10.43 1.30 17.34
C GLN A 37 -10.05 2.80 17.28
N ASP A 38 -9.74 3.32 16.09
CA ASP A 38 -9.54 4.74 15.81
C ASP A 38 -10.06 5.09 14.41
N ARG A 39 -11.32 5.51 14.35
CA ARG A 39 -11.99 5.80 13.07
C ARG A 39 -11.36 6.95 12.30
N ALA A 40 -10.59 7.83 12.95
CA ALA A 40 -9.96 8.95 12.25
C ALA A 40 -8.97 8.47 11.18
N VAL A 41 -8.40 7.27 11.36
CA VAL A 41 -7.45 6.63 10.43
C VAL A 41 -8.07 6.32 9.07
N TRP A 42 -9.41 6.21 8.95
CA TRP A 42 -10.06 6.07 7.65
C TRP A 42 -9.75 7.21 6.69
N SER A 43 -9.66 8.44 7.19
CA SER A 43 -9.42 9.62 6.35
C SER A 43 -8.09 9.53 5.58
N PRO A 44 -6.92 9.35 6.23
CA PRO A 44 -5.66 9.19 5.51
C PRO A 44 -5.60 7.89 4.70
N LEU A 45 -6.21 6.79 5.16
CA LEU A 45 -6.24 5.54 4.37
C LEU A 45 -6.97 5.71 3.05
N HIS A 46 -8.15 6.33 3.04
CA HIS A 46 -8.89 6.59 1.80
C HIS A 46 -8.17 7.58 0.87
N LEU A 47 -7.49 8.59 1.43
CA LEU A 47 -6.67 9.52 0.65
C LEU A 47 -5.52 8.77 -0.06
N ILE A 48 -4.79 7.93 0.67
CA ILE A 48 -3.69 7.13 0.10
C ILE A 48 -4.22 6.14 -0.94
N ALA A 49 -5.29 5.40 -0.62
CA ALA A 49 -5.89 4.43 -1.54
C ALA A 49 -6.36 5.09 -2.84
N GLY A 50 -7.09 6.20 -2.75
CA GLY A 50 -7.57 6.94 -3.92
C GLY A 50 -6.43 7.55 -4.74
N ALA A 51 -5.38 8.07 -4.09
CA ALA A 51 -4.20 8.59 -4.80
C ALA A 51 -3.46 7.48 -5.57
N LEU A 52 -3.32 6.29 -4.99
CA LEU A 52 -2.72 5.13 -5.64
C LEU A 52 -3.58 4.63 -6.80
N GLU A 53 -4.89 4.44 -6.58
CA GLU A 53 -5.83 3.97 -7.61
C GLU A 53 -5.81 4.87 -8.85
N THR A 54 -5.81 6.19 -8.65
CA THR A 54 -5.81 7.16 -9.76
C THR A 54 -4.46 7.34 -10.44
N SER A 55 -3.35 7.04 -9.76
CA SER A 55 -1.98 7.25 -10.28
C SER A 55 -1.36 5.99 -10.90
N LEU A 56 -1.89 4.80 -10.62
CA LEU A 56 -1.31 3.52 -11.03
C LEU A 56 -2.09 2.87 -12.18
N ALA A 57 -1.88 3.33 -13.42
CA ALA A 57 -2.48 2.70 -14.61
C ALA A 57 -1.98 1.25 -14.89
N GLU A 58 -0.89 0.83 -14.25
CA GLU A 58 -0.26 -0.49 -14.49
C GLU A 58 -1.11 -1.68 -14.03
N VAL A 59 -2.10 -1.46 -13.16
CA VAL A 59 -3.06 -2.50 -12.73
C VAL A 59 -3.84 -3.10 -13.91
N PHE A 60 -3.87 -2.41 -15.04
CA PHE A 60 -4.54 -2.85 -16.28
C PHE A 60 -3.61 -3.52 -17.30
N ILE A 61 -2.31 -3.69 -17.00
CA ILE A 61 -1.35 -4.33 -17.90
C ILE A 61 -1.44 -5.85 -17.76
N SER A 62 -1.36 -6.56 -18.90
CA SER A 62 -1.49 -8.03 -18.97
C SER A 62 -0.47 -8.82 -18.12
N ASP A 63 0.68 -8.25 -17.81
CA ASP A 63 1.75 -8.86 -17.00
C ASP A 63 1.83 -8.30 -15.56
N TYR A 64 0.73 -7.70 -15.07
CA TYR A 64 0.69 -7.08 -13.74
C TYR A 64 1.09 -8.05 -12.61
N GLY A 65 0.65 -9.31 -12.69
CA GLY A 65 0.95 -10.33 -11.69
C GLY A 65 2.45 -10.58 -11.48
N ASN A 66 3.22 -10.74 -12.58
CA ASN A 66 4.66 -10.97 -12.49
C ASN A 66 5.42 -9.72 -12.05
N ARG A 67 4.95 -8.54 -12.46
CA ARG A 67 5.52 -7.26 -12.00
C ARG A 67 5.33 -7.08 -10.49
N MET A 68 4.12 -7.38 -10.00
CA MET A 68 3.80 -7.32 -8.58
C MET A 68 4.65 -8.28 -7.75
N SER A 69 4.78 -9.55 -8.19
CA SER A 69 5.59 -10.54 -7.47
C SER A 69 7.06 -10.13 -7.43
N THR A 70 7.61 -9.67 -8.56
CA THR A 70 9.01 -9.22 -8.62
C THR A 70 9.24 -7.98 -7.75
N ALA A 71 8.32 -7.01 -7.76
CA ALA A 71 8.39 -5.83 -6.90
C ALA A 71 8.37 -6.22 -5.41
N ARG A 72 7.49 -7.16 -5.03
CA ARG A 72 7.42 -7.70 -3.67
C ARG A 72 8.75 -8.32 -3.25
N GLU A 73 9.33 -9.19 -4.07
CA GLU A 73 10.61 -9.84 -3.74
C GLU A 73 11.73 -8.82 -3.51
N ARG A 74 11.86 -7.81 -4.38
CA ARG A 74 12.86 -6.74 -4.21
C ARG A 74 12.67 -5.96 -2.91
N LEU A 75 11.43 -5.68 -2.52
CA LEU A 75 11.14 -5.00 -1.26
C LEU A 75 11.47 -5.88 -0.05
N LEU A 76 11.13 -7.17 -0.09
CA LEU A 76 11.46 -8.11 0.98
C LEU A 76 12.98 -8.23 1.15
N ASP A 77 13.73 -8.31 0.05
CA ASP A 77 15.21 -8.28 0.06
C ASP A 77 15.74 -6.99 0.70
N THR A 78 15.13 -5.84 0.38
CA THR A 78 15.55 -4.54 0.91
C THR A 78 15.28 -4.39 2.41
N LEU A 79 14.23 -5.03 2.93
CA LEU A 79 13.83 -4.97 4.33
C LEU A 79 14.63 -5.90 5.25
N GLY A 80 15.47 -6.78 4.70
CA GLY A 80 16.26 -7.73 5.49
C GLY A 80 15.38 -8.59 6.41
N GLU A 81 15.75 -8.71 7.69
CA GLU A 81 15.02 -9.53 8.68
C GLU A 81 13.56 -9.11 8.89
N VAL A 82 13.21 -7.83 8.66
CA VAL A 82 11.81 -7.36 8.74
C VAL A 82 10.97 -7.92 7.59
N GLY A 83 11.55 -8.00 6.40
CA GLY A 83 10.88 -8.54 5.21
C GLY A 83 10.92 -10.06 5.15
N ARG A 84 12.05 -10.64 5.54
CA ARG A 84 12.29 -12.08 5.55
C ARG A 84 12.76 -12.50 6.94
N PRO A 85 11.85 -12.66 7.91
CA PRO A 85 12.23 -13.19 9.21
C PRO A 85 12.89 -14.55 9.02
N VAL A 86 14.01 -14.77 9.71
CA VAL A 86 14.62 -16.10 9.82
C VAL A 86 13.77 -16.92 10.80
N ASP A 87 13.30 -18.09 10.34
CA ASP A 87 12.56 -19.06 11.15
C ASP A 87 13.39 -19.57 12.35
#